data_AF-A0AAW0I746-F1
#
_entry.id   AF-A0AAW0I746-F1
#
_cell.length_a   1.000
_cell.length_b   1.000
_cell.length_c   1.000
_cell.angle_alpha   90.00
_cell.angle_beta   90.00
_cell.angle_gamma   90.00
#
_symmetry.space_group_name_H-M   'P 1'
#
loop_
_entity.id
_entity.type
_entity.pdbx_description
1 polymer ?
#
loop_
_entity_poly.entity_id
_entity_poly.type
_entity_poly.pdbx_seq_one_letter_code
_entity_poly.pdbx_strand_id
1 'polypeptide(L)'
;MPALPAQQQLQLVSRFCQEQGIPFPPISPSPEEQRQPQECHVFCDPTQPEAPTVLHFPLVNDSFQDHSAPGVPRTLEEKAAGKVNLSSSDSPYHYTKVTYSQEDVDKLLRLTHYNICNNQERLREALRQAVQRRKQRRSE
;
A
#
# COMPACT_ATOMS: atom_id res chain seq x y z
N MET A 1 -14.89 16.63 -3.40
CA MET A 1 -13.43 16.63 -3.17
C MET A 1 -12.86 15.41 -3.88
N PRO A 2 -11.93 15.56 -4.84
CA PRO A 2 -11.27 14.40 -5.43
C PRO A 2 -10.55 13.62 -4.31
N ALA A 3 -10.54 12.30 -4.40
CA ALA A 3 -9.76 11.46 -3.49
C ALA A 3 -8.31 11.94 -3.50
N LEU A 4 -7.70 12.09 -2.31
CA LEU A 4 -6.27 12.40 -2.23
C LEU A 4 -5.50 11.27 -2.94
N PRO A 5 -4.50 11.58 -3.77
CA PRO A 5 -3.67 10.54 -4.38
C PRO A 5 -3.12 9.62 -3.30
N ALA A 6 -3.15 8.30 -3.54
CA ALA A 6 -2.80 7.27 -2.57
C ALA A 6 -1.42 7.49 -1.90
N GLN A 7 -0.53 8.23 -2.56
CA GLN A 7 0.85 8.47 -2.16
C GLN A 7 1.12 9.91 -1.69
N GLN A 8 0.13 10.81 -1.63
CA GLN A 8 0.34 12.22 -1.32
C GLN A 8 0.98 12.44 0.05
N GLN A 9 0.51 11.71 1.07
CA GLN A 9 1.09 11.80 2.42
C GLN A 9 2.56 11.37 2.43
N LEU A 10 2.90 10.33 1.65
CA LEU A 10 4.27 9.84 1.55
C LEU A 10 5.18 10.84 0.82
N GLN A 11 4.67 11.56 -0.18
CA GLN A 11 5.40 12.66 -0.83
C GLN A 11 5.71 13.80 0.13
N LEU A 12 4.75 14.17 1.01
CA LEU A 12 4.98 15.18 2.04
C LEU A 12 6.07 14.76 3.03
N VAL A 13 6.08 13.49 3.44
CA VAL A 13 7.15 12.94 4.31
C VAL A 13 8.50 12.97 3.60
N SER A 14 8.58 12.57 2.33
CA SER A 14 9.82 12.60 1.56
C SER A 14 10.38 14.01 1.42
N ARG A 15 9.54 15.01 1.12
CA ARG A 15 9.95 16.43 1.09
C ARG A 15 10.44 16.91 2.45
N PHE A 16 9.71 16.58 3.53
CA PHE A 16 10.12 16.95 4.88
C PHE A 16 11.48 16.35 5.24
N CYS A 17 11.71 15.06 4.97
CA CYS A 17 13.00 14.42 5.21
C CYS A 17 14.12 15.09 4.42
N GLN A 18 13.89 15.44 3.15
CA GLN A 18 14.84 16.17 2.32
C GLN A 18 15.21 17.53 2.92
N GLU A 19 14.21 18.31 3.37
CA GLU A 19 14.42 19.62 4.01
C GLU A 19 15.19 19.51 5.33
N GLN A 20 15.04 18.40 6.06
CA GLN A 20 15.74 18.13 7.31
C GLN A 20 17.09 17.41 7.14
N GLY A 21 17.50 17.09 5.91
CA GLY A 21 18.72 16.31 5.66
C GLY A 21 18.65 14.86 6.16
N ILE A 22 17.45 14.31 6.36
CA ILE A 22 17.23 12.93 6.76
C ILE A 22 17.19 12.05 5.50
N PRO A 23 18.02 11.00 5.41
CA PRO A 23 17.97 10.06 4.30
C PRO A 23 16.59 9.41 4.14
N PHE A 24 15.97 9.62 2.97
CA PHE A 24 14.68 9.05 2.65
C PHE A 24 14.56 8.85 1.13
N PRO A 25 14.00 7.74 0.65
CA PRO A 25 13.93 7.49 -0.79
C PRO A 25 13.01 8.50 -1.49
N PRO A 26 13.27 8.83 -2.77
CA PRO A 26 12.39 9.68 -3.55
C PRO A 26 11.04 8.99 -3.79
N ILE A 27 9.96 9.76 -3.66
CA ILE A 27 8.58 9.27 -3.82
C ILE A 27 7.99 9.85 -5.10
N SER A 28 8.23 9.15 -6.21
CA SER A 28 7.84 9.58 -7.55
C SER A 28 7.08 8.47 -8.27
N PRO A 29 5.79 8.24 -7.92
CA PRO A 29 4.95 7.30 -8.65
C PRO A 29 4.73 7.79 -10.09
N SER A 30 4.70 6.87 -11.05
CA SER A 30 4.41 7.17 -12.44
C SER A 30 2.98 7.71 -12.61
N PRO A 31 2.66 8.41 -13.73
CA PRO A 31 1.29 8.85 -14.00
C PRO A 31 0.28 7.69 -14.03
N GLU A 32 0.71 6.49 -14.39
CA GLU A 32 -0.14 5.28 -14.39
C GLU A 32 -0.40 4.81 -12.96
N GLU A 33 0.63 4.75 -12.11
CA GLU A 33 0.50 4.39 -10.69
C GLU A 33 -0.32 5.41 -9.88
N GLN A 34 -0.37 6.66 -10.33
CA GLN A 34 -1.24 7.69 -9.74
C GLN A 34 -2.70 7.52 -10.17
N ARG A 35 -2.96 7.04 -11.40
CA ARG A 35 -4.32 6.79 -11.90
C ARG A 35 -4.90 5.48 -11.37
N GLN A 36 -4.07 4.45 -11.28
CA GLN A 36 -4.42 3.11 -10.83
C GLN A 36 -3.38 2.63 -9.81
N PRO A 37 -3.54 3.03 -8.53
CA PRO A 37 -2.64 2.59 -7.49
C PRO A 37 -2.80 1.08 -7.23
N GLN A 38 -1.67 0.37 -7.19
CA GLN A 38 -1.60 -1.05 -6.89
C GLN A 38 -1.61 -1.29 -5.38
N GLU A 39 -1.78 -2.54 -4.93
CA GLU A 39 -1.84 -2.82 -3.48
C GLU A 39 -0.50 -2.60 -2.75
N CYS A 40 0.62 -2.50 -3.48
CA CYS A 40 1.93 -2.22 -2.90
C CYS A 40 2.85 -1.44 -3.86
N HIS A 41 3.59 -0.47 -3.33
CA HIS A 41 4.67 0.23 -4.04
C HIS A 41 5.95 0.13 -3.21
N VAL A 42 7.08 -0.10 -3.89
CA VAL A 42 8.40 -0.18 -3.26
C VAL A 42 9.19 1.04 -3.69
N PHE A 43 9.63 1.84 -2.73
CA PHE A 43 10.51 2.98 -2.96
C PHE A 43 11.86 2.71 -2.32
N CYS A 44 12.92 2.86 -3.08
CA CYS A 44 14.29 2.72 -2.62
C CYS A 44 15.21 3.63 -3.43
N ASP A 45 16.31 4.06 -2.83
CA ASP A 45 17.36 4.80 -3.51
C ASP A 45 18.65 3.95 -3.51
N PRO A 46 19.05 3.37 -4.66
CA PRO A 46 20.29 2.61 -4.77
C PRO A 46 21.54 3.46 -4.57
N THR A 47 21.45 4.77 -4.80
CA THR A 47 22.56 5.71 -4.69
C THR A 47 22.79 6.18 -3.26
N GLN A 48 21.79 5.99 -2.39
CA GLN A 48 21.82 6.42 -1.00
C GLN A 48 21.58 5.23 -0.06
N PRO A 49 22.62 4.42 0.24
CA PRO A 49 22.47 3.20 1.03
C PRO A 49 21.83 3.44 2.39
N GLU A 50 22.11 4.57 3.04
CA GLU A 50 21.59 4.97 4.35
C GLU A 50 20.08 5.24 4.37
N ALA A 51 19.46 5.50 3.21
CA ALA A 51 18.02 5.66 3.10
C ALA A 51 17.30 4.30 3.30
N PRO A 52 16.14 4.29 3.98
CA PRO A 52 15.35 3.08 4.13
C PRO A 52 14.72 2.67 2.80
N THR A 53 14.42 1.38 2.65
CA THR A 53 13.44 0.93 1.66
C THR A 53 12.06 1.07 2.24
N VAL A 54 11.15 1.72 1.51
CA VAL A 54 9.77 1.96 1.93
C VAL A 54 8.83 1.08 1.13
N LEU A 55 8.07 0.25 1.84
CA LEU A 55 6.95 -0.49 1.27
C LEU A 55 5.67 0.24 1.64
N HIS A 56 5.00 0.80 0.64
CA HIS A 56 3.77 1.54 0.80
C HIS A 56 2.58 0.71 0.37
N PHE A 57 1.62 0.51 1.26
CA PHE A 57 0.37 -0.21 0.98
C PHE A 57 -0.79 0.78 1.02
N PRO A 58 -1.20 1.34 -0.14
CA PRO A 58 -2.35 2.24 -0.17
C PRO A 58 -3.65 1.46 0.09
N LEU A 59 -4.64 2.14 0.65
CA LEU A 59 -5.98 1.57 0.81
C LEU A 59 -6.71 1.59 -0.54
N VAL A 60 -6.58 0.51 -1.30
CA VAL A 60 -7.14 0.34 -2.64
C VAL A 60 -7.84 -1.00 -2.75
N ASN A 61 -8.92 -1.06 -3.54
CA ASN A 61 -9.61 -2.29 -3.88
C ASN A 61 -9.34 -2.63 -5.36
N ASP A 62 -8.11 -3.05 -5.64
CA ASP A 62 -7.64 -3.37 -6.99
C ASP A 62 -7.95 -4.84 -7.35
N SER A 63 -7.00 -5.77 -7.18
CA SER A 63 -7.24 -7.18 -7.51
C SER A 63 -8.16 -7.89 -6.51
N PHE A 64 -8.32 -7.34 -5.30
CA PHE A 64 -9.24 -7.87 -4.28
C PHE A 64 -10.69 -7.81 -4.72
N GLN A 65 -11.11 -7.08 -5.75
CA GLN A 65 -12.51 -7.12 -6.20
C GLN A 65 -12.84 -8.42 -6.95
N ASP A 66 -11.83 -9.03 -7.58
CA ASP A 66 -11.97 -10.21 -8.42
C ASP A 66 -11.42 -11.49 -7.78
N HIS A 67 -10.57 -11.37 -6.76
CA HIS A 67 -9.91 -12.50 -6.09
C HIS A 67 -10.25 -12.59 -4.61
N SER A 68 -10.57 -13.80 -4.12
CA SER A 68 -10.83 -14.06 -2.69
C SER A 68 -9.54 -14.27 -1.89
N ALA A 69 -8.52 -14.81 -2.54
CA ALA A 69 -7.17 -15.03 -2.02
C ALA A 69 -6.16 -14.88 -3.18
N PRO A 70 -4.85 -14.68 -2.89
CA PRO A 70 -3.85 -14.52 -3.94
C PRO A 70 -3.92 -15.66 -4.97
N GLY A 71 -4.19 -15.31 -6.24
CA GLY A 71 -4.34 -16.28 -7.34
C GLY A 71 -5.65 -17.09 -7.35
N VAL A 72 -6.59 -16.82 -6.44
CA VAL A 72 -7.90 -17.51 -6.38
C VAL A 72 -9.01 -16.56 -6.85
N PRO A 73 -9.56 -16.74 -8.06
CA PRO A 73 -10.64 -15.90 -8.55
C PRO A 73 -11.93 -16.18 -7.78
N ARG A 74 -12.77 -15.15 -7.60
CA ARG A 74 -14.07 -15.30 -6.97
C ARG A 74 -15.10 -15.95 -7.89
N THR A 75 -15.98 -16.72 -7.27
CA THR A 75 -17.22 -17.19 -7.89
C THR A 75 -18.23 -16.05 -8.06
N LEU A 76 -19.31 -16.29 -8.81
CA LEU A 76 -20.37 -15.28 -9.02
C LEU A 76 -21.06 -14.91 -7.70
N GLU A 77 -21.24 -15.89 -6.83
CA GLU A 77 -21.88 -15.79 -5.53
C GLU A 77 -21.05 -14.92 -4.56
N GLU A 78 -19.72 -14.99 -4.66
CA GLU A 78 -18.81 -14.28 -3.76
C GLU A 78 -18.45 -12.87 -4.24
N LYS A 79 -18.86 -12.45 -5.45
CA LYS A 79 -18.53 -11.12 -6.01
C LYS A 79 -18.93 -9.97 -5.09
N ALA A 80 -20.03 -10.10 -4.36
CA ALA A 80 -20.49 -9.05 -3.44
C ALA A 80 -19.50 -8.80 -2.30
N ALA A 81 -18.80 -9.84 -1.82
CA ALA A 81 -17.81 -9.72 -0.75
C ALA A 81 -16.54 -8.97 -1.19
N GLY A 82 -16.23 -8.96 -2.49
CA GLY A 82 -15.12 -8.19 -3.06
C GLY A 82 -15.43 -6.71 -3.31
N LYS A 83 -16.71 -6.31 -3.22
CA LYS A 83 -17.11 -4.92 -3.44
C LYS A 83 -16.96 -4.10 -2.17
N VAL A 84 -15.86 -3.36 -2.07
CA VAL A 84 -15.56 -2.43 -0.99
C VAL A 84 -15.69 -0.99 -1.49
N ASN A 85 -16.60 -0.21 -0.90
CA ASN A 85 -16.78 1.20 -1.27
C ASN A 85 -15.77 2.10 -0.55
N LEU A 86 -14.72 2.50 -1.27
CA LEU A 86 -13.67 3.41 -0.81
C LEU A 86 -13.82 4.83 -1.39
N SER A 87 -15.00 5.19 -1.92
CA SER A 87 -15.25 6.52 -2.49
C SER A 87 -15.09 7.63 -1.45
N SER A 88 -14.74 8.84 -1.88
CA SER A 88 -14.63 9.98 -0.96
C SER A 88 -15.98 10.57 -0.53
N SER A 89 -17.09 10.22 -1.20
CA SER A 89 -18.41 10.84 -1.03
C SER A 89 -19.36 10.07 -0.12
N ASP A 90 -19.41 8.75 -0.27
CA ASP A 90 -20.48 7.89 0.26
C ASP A 90 -19.94 6.61 0.90
N SER A 91 -18.62 6.53 1.06
CA SER A 91 -17.99 5.40 1.75
C SER A 91 -18.48 5.28 3.19
N PRO A 92 -18.78 4.04 3.65
CA PRO A 92 -19.05 3.78 5.06
C PRO A 92 -17.82 4.00 5.94
N TYR A 93 -16.61 4.10 5.35
CA TYR A 93 -15.32 4.29 6.03
C TYR A 93 -14.86 5.75 6.14
N HIS A 94 -15.75 6.70 5.84
CA HIS A 94 -15.44 8.10 6.00
C HIS A 94 -15.19 8.45 7.48
N TYR A 95 -14.23 9.34 7.76
CA TYR A 95 -13.81 9.66 9.14
C TYR A 95 -14.92 10.21 10.05
N THR A 96 -16.03 10.72 9.47
CA THR A 96 -17.22 11.18 10.22
C THR A 96 -18.15 10.05 10.64
N LYS A 97 -17.94 8.82 10.14
CA LYS A 97 -18.72 7.63 10.49
C LYS A 97 -18.17 7.04 11.78
N VAL A 98 -19.03 6.95 12.78
CA VAL A 98 -18.65 6.48 14.13
C VAL A 98 -19.08 5.03 14.38
N THR A 99 -19.88 4.46 13.48
CA THR A 99 -20.39 3.09 13.56
C THR A 99 -20.23 2.39 12.22
N TYR A 100 -19.90 1.10 12.28
CA TYR A 100 -19.77 0.22 11.13
C TYR A 100 -20.74 -0.95 11.27
N SER A 101 -21.34 -1.38 10.16
CA SER A 101 -21.99 -2.68 10.13
C SER A 101 -20.93 -3.79 10.23
N GLN A 102 -21.31 -4.98 10.68
CA GLN A 102 -20.40 -6.13 10.71
C GLN A 102 -19.86 -6.44 9.31
N GLU A 103 -20.70 -6.32 8.28
CA GLU A 103 -20.31 -6.54 6.89
C GLU A 103 -19.23 -5.56 6.42
N ASP A 104 -19.36 -4.27 6.74
CA ASP A 104 -18.37 -3.25 6.37
C ASP A 104 -17.03 -3.49 7.07
N VAL A 105 -17.05 -3.85 8.35
CA VAL A 105 -15.82 -4.21 9.09
C VAL A 105 -15.16 -5.43 8.45
N ASP A 106 -15.92 -6.49 8.20
CA ASP A 106 -15.40 -7.73 7.62
C ASP A 106 -14.81 -7.49 6.23
N LYS A 107 -15.46 -6.67 5.40
CA LYS A 107 -14.96 -6.29 4.08
C LYS A 107 -13.64 -5.54 4.16
N LEU A 108 -13.54 -4.52 5.01
CA LEU A 108 -12.31 -3.74 5.15
C LEU A 108 -11.16 -4.57 5.71
N LEU A 109 -11.43 -5.43 6.69
CA LEU A 109 -10.43 -6.35 7.26
C LEU A 109 -9.95 -7.36 6.22
N ARG A 110 -10.87 -7.97 5.46
CA ARG A 110 -10.50 -8.93 4.40
C ARG A 110 -9.72 -8.27 3.27
N LEU A 111 -10.12 -7.07 2.87
CA LEU A 111 -9.39 -6.28 1.86
C LEU A 111 -7.95 -6.00 2.31
N THR A 112 -7.78 -5.43 3.50
CA THR A 112 -6.45 -5.07 4.02
C THR A 112 -5.57 -6.31 4.23
N HIS A 113 -6.14 -7.40 4.74
CA HIS A 113 -5.45 -8.67 4.86
C HIS A 113 -5.01 -9.23 3.49
N TYR A 114 -5.92 -9.24 2.51
CA TYR A 114 -5.61 -9.69 1.16
C TYR A 114 -4.49 -8.87 0.52
N ASN A 115 -4.55 -7.53 0.60
CA ASN A 115 -3.55 -6.66 -0.02
C ASN A 115 -2.13 -6.96 0.48
N ILE A 116 -1.99 -7.29 1.77
CA ILE A 116 -0.72 -7.73 2.39
C ILE A 116 -0.32 -9.12 1.90
N CYS A 117 -1.23 -10.10 1.95
CA CYS A 117 -0.95 -11.47 1.53
C CYS A 117 -0.59 -11.57 0.05
N ASN A 118 -1.28 -10.82 -0.81
CA ASN A 118 -1.05 -10.80 -2.25
C ASN A 118 0.36 -10.28 -2.61
N ASN A 119 0.95 -9.47 -1.72
CA ASN A 119 2.28 -8.90 -1.91
C ASN A 119 3.34 -9.53 -0.98
N GLN A 120 3.08 -10.73 -0.45
CA GLN A 120 3.98 -11.41 0.48
C GLN A 120 5.39 -11.62 -0.08
N GLU A 121 5.52 -11.95 -1.37
CA GLU A 121 6.84 -12.13 -2.00
C GLU A 121 7.64 -10.83 -2.07
N ARG A 122 6.99 -9.70 -2.37
CA ARG A 122 7.64 -8.38 -2.35
C ARG A 122 8.10 -7.99 -0.95
N LEU A 123 7.28 -8.29 0.06
CA LEU A 123 7.64 -8.09 1.46
C LEU A 123 8.86 -8.94 1.86
N ARG A 124 8.85 -10.23 1.51
CA ARG A 124 9.99 -11.14 1.77
C ARG A 124 11.25 -10.66 1.07
N GLU A 125 11.14 -10.23 -0.18
CA GLU A 125 12.28 -9.77 -0.96
C GLU A 125 12.88 -8.49 -0.38
N ALA A 126 12.06 -7.51 -0.02
CA ALA A 126 12.52 -6.29 0.65
C ALA A 126 13.22 -6.59 1.98
N LEU A 127 12.72 -7.55 2.76
CA LEU A 127 13.37 -8.01 4.00
C LEU A 127 14.72 -8.69 3.72
N ARG A 128 14.80 -9.56 2.72
CA ARG A 128 16.08 -10.20 2.32
C ARG A 128 17.11 -9.15 1.94
N GLN A 129 16.74 -8.18 1.12
CA GLN A 129 17.61 -7.08 0.71
C GLN A 129 18.04 -6.19 1.88
N ALA A 130 17.15 -5.92 2.84
CA ALA A 130 17.50 -5.20 4.06
C ALA A 130 18.54 -5.96 4.91
N VAL A 131 18.38 -7.28 5.05
CA VAL A 131 19.35 -8.14 5.77
C VAL A 131 20.70 -8.16 5.05
N GLN A 132 20.71 -8.28 3.73
CA GLN A 132 21.95 -8.26 2.93
C GLN A 132 22.70 -6.93 3.09
N ARG A 133 22.02 -5.79 2.96
CA ARG A 133 22.60 -4.46 3.19
C ARG A 133 23.19 -4.33 4.60
N ARG A 134 22.50 -4.83 5.62
CA ARG A 134 22.99 -4.81 7.00
C ARG A 134 24.25 -5.66 7.19
N LYS A 135 24.37 -6.80 6.49
CA LYS A 135 25.57 -7.63 6.53
C LYS A 135 26.76 -6.92 5.88
N GLN A 136 26.56 -6.29 4.72
CA GLN A 136 27.61 -5.54 4.02
C GLN A 136 28.20 -4.43 4.91
N ARG A 137 27.35 -3.63 5.57
CA ARG A 137 27.79 -2.57 6.52
C ARG A 137 28.55 -3.08 7.77
N ARG A 138 28.44 -4.36 8.10
CA ARG A 138 29.15 -4.95 9.25
C ARG A 138 30.48 -5.57 8.87
N SER A 139 30.71 -5.79 7.58
CA SER A 139 31.95 -6.33 7.03
C SER A 139 32.91 -5.23 6.56
N GLU A 140 32.45 -3.97 6.54
CA GLU A 140 33.24 -2.74 6.42
C GLU A 140 33.62 -2.22 7.81
#